data_AF-A0A9E2I2R9-F1
#
_entry.id   AF-A0A9E2I2R9-F1
#
_cell.length_a   1.000
_cell.length_b   1.000
_cell.length_c   1.000
_cell.angle_alpha   90.00
_cell.angle_beta   90.00
_cell.angle_gamma   90.00
#
_symmetry.space_group_name_H-M   'P 1'
#
loop_
_entity.id
_entity.type
_entity.pdbx_description
1 polymer ?
#
loop_
_entity_poly.entity_id
_entity_poly.type
_entity_poly.pdbx_seq_one_letter_code
_entity_poly.pdbx_strand_id
1 'polypeptide(L)'
;MSIQMVTLELPAKVYEDLQALAQARQKAPDEVIVQLVRTARQQTAWNDKLAALRQQIAQDGGLNVGATRDEVVDALRRTRHEIFEAEYAHLYR
;
A
#
# COMPACT_ATOMS: atom_id res chain seq x y z
N MET A 1 -5.93 11.61 27.21
CA MET A 1 -5.36 12.12 25.94
C MET A 1 -4.96 13.56 26.17
N SER A 2 -3.68 13.90 26.05
CA SER A 2 -3.21 15.29 26.22
C SER A 2 -3.59 16.12 25.01
N ILE A 3 -4.40 17.16 25.21
CA ILE A 3 -4.72 18.13 24.16
C ILE A 3 -3.50 19.05 24.02
N GLN A 4 -2.74 18.90 22.93
CA GLN A 4 -1.72 19.86 22.55
C GLN A 4 -2.36 20.90 21.63
N MET A 5 -2.30 22.16 22.03
CA MET A 5 -2.74 23.27 21.20
C MET A 5 -1.64 23.56 20.17
N VAL A 6 -2.00 23.52 18.89
CA VAL A 6 -1.09 23.75 17.76
C VAL A 6 -1.59 24.95 16.99
N THR A 7 -0.74 25.96 16.81
CA THR A 7 -1.02 27.12 15.96
C THR A 7 -0.43 26.86 14.58
N LEU A 8 -1.21 27.09 13.54
CA LEU A 8 -0.83 26.88 12.14
C LEU A 8 -0.98 28.19 11.39
N GLU A 9 0.06 28.59 10.65
CA GLU A 9 -0.03 29.68 9.70
C GLU A 9 -0.45 29.12 8.34
N LEU A 10 -1.53 29.65 7.78
CA LEU A 10 -2.09 29.22 6.50
C LEU A 10 -2.11 30.40 5.53
N PRO A 11 -1.84 30.18 4.23
CA PRO A 11 -2.10 31.19 3.21
C PRO A 11 -3.58 31.62 3.25
N ALA A 12 -3.85 32.92 3.12
CA ALA A 12 -5.20 33.48 3.27
C ALA A 12 -6.25 32.77 2.38
N LYS A 13 -5.90 32.48 1.13
CA LYS A 13 -6.78 31.73 0.20
C LYS A 13 -7.15 30.33 0.71
N VAL A 14 -6.17 29.61 1.28
CA VAL A 14 -6.40 28.26 1.83
C VAL A 14 -7.30 28.32 3.05
N TYR A 15 -7.18 29.36 3.86
CA TYR A 15 -8.08 29.59 4.99
C TYR A 15 -9.51 29.90 4.54
N GLU A 16 -9.69 30.73 3.51
CA GLU A 16 -11.01 31.00 2.91
C GLU A 16 -11.67 29.73 2.36
N ASP A 17 -10.92 28.93 1.60
CA ASP A 17 -11.38 27.64 1.07
C ASP A 17 -11.79 26.68 2.20
N LEU A 18 -11.02 26.67 3.29
CA LEU A 18 -11.29 25.85 4.45
C LEU A 18 -12.55 26.30 5.20
N GLN A 19 -12.78 27.61 5.32
CA GLN A 19 -14.02 28.16 5.86
C GLN A 19 -15.22 27.81 5.00
N ALA A 20 -15.11 27.94 3.67
CA ALA A 20 -16.17 27.56 2.75
C ALA A 20 -16.50 26.06 2.84
N LEU A 21 -15.48 25.21 2.92
CA LEU A 21 -15.64 23.76 3.14
C LEU A 21 -16.28 23.43 4.49
N ALA A 22 -15.90 24.15 5.55
CA ALA A 22 -16.46 23.99 6.88
C ALA A 22 -17.96 24.36 6.91
N GLN A 23 -18.32 25.48 6.28
CA GLN A 23 -19.71 25.91 6.12
C GLN A 23 -20.52 24.90 5.30
N ALA A 24 -20.01 24.46 4.14
CA ALA A 24 -20.67 23.48 3.29
C ALA A 24 -20.92 22.14 4.00
N ARG A 25 -19.98 21.73 4.88
CA ARG A 25 -20.08 20.49 5.66
C ARG A 25 -20.77 20.66 7.00
N GLN A 26 -21.19 21.88 7.36
CA GLN A 26 -21.77 22.24 8.67
C GLN A 26 -20.92 21.76 9.85
N LYS A 27 -19.59 21.91 9.73
CA LYS A 27 -18.63 21.46 10.73
C LYS A 27 -17.71 22.60 11.15
N ALA A 28 -17.08 22.41 12.31
CA ALA A 28 -16.06 23.34 12.76
C ALA A 28 -14.77 23.21 11.89
N PRO A 29 -14.06 24.32 11.64
CA PRO A 29 -12.84 24.31 10.80
C PRO A 29 -11.77 23.31 11.26
N ASP A 30 -11.60 23.15 12.57
CA ASP A 30 -10.67 22.20 13.18
C ASP A 30 -11.02 20.74 12.87
N GLU A 31 -12.31 20.37 12.93
CA GLU A 31 -12.76 19.03 12.54
C GLU A 31 -12.46 18.74 11.07
N VAL A 32 -12.64 19.74 10.20
CA VAL A 32 -12.35 19.64 8.78
C VAL A 32 -10.85 19.44 8.55
N ILE A 33 -9.99 20.18 9.26
CA ILE A 33 -8.53 19.98 9.23
C ILE A 33 -8.17 18.55 9.64
N VAL A 34 -8.74 18.06 10.76
CA VAL A 34 -8.47 16.68 11.22
C VAL A 34 -8.88 15.66 10.17
N GLN A 35 -10.04 15.83 9.54
CA GLN A 35 -10.49 14.94 8.46
C GLN A 35 -9.56 15.00 7.25
N LEU A 36 -9.18 16.19 6.79
CA LEU A 36 -8.29 16.37 5.65
C LEU A 36 -6.92 15.72 5.90
N VAL A 37 -6.34 15.91 7.09
CA VAL A 37 -5.06 15.29 7.47
C VAL A 37 -5.17 13.76 7.49
N ARG A 38 -6.27 13.22 8.03
CA ARG A 38 -6.51 11.76 8.03
C ARG A 38 -6.62 11.21 6.62
N THR A 39 -7.38 11.87 5.76
CA THR A 39 -7.54 11.47 4.35
C THR A 39 -6.22 11.55 3.60
N ALA A 40 -5.46 12.63 3.76
CA ALA A 40 -4.14 12.78 3.15
C ALA A 40 -3.19 11.66 3.58
N ARG A 41 -3.14 11.34 4.88
CA ARG A 41 -2.34 10.22 5.40
C ARG A 41 -2.75 8.87 4.81
N GLN A 42 -4.05 8.61 4.70
CA GLN A 42 -4.56 7.38 4.09
C GLN A 42 -4.16 7.29 2.61
N GLN A 43 -4.26 8.40 1.87
CA GLN A 43 -3.88 8.44 0.47
C GLN A 43 -2.38 8.20 0.28
N THR A 44 -1.53 8.82 1.09
CA THR A 44 -0.08 8.58 1.06
C THR A 44 0.24 7.12 1.36
N ALA A 45 -0.33 6.58 2.45
CA ALA A 45 -0.11 5.18 2.82
C ALA A 45 -0.61 4.19 1.74
N TRP A 46 -1.70 4.52 1.04
CA TRP A 46 -2.17 3.75 -0.10
C TRP A 46 -1.18 3.78 -1.26
N ASN A 47 -0.68 4.96 -1.63
CA ASN A 47 0.28 5.13 -2.71
C ASN A 47 1.59 4.38 -2.41
N ASP A 48 2.07 4.42 -1.17
CA ASP A 48 3.28 3.70 -0.74
C ASP A 48 3.09 2.19 -0.85
N LYS A 49 1.95 1.67 -0.37
CA LYS A 49 1.62 0.23 -0.49
C LYS A 49 1.49 -0.20 -1.94
N LEU A 50 0.89 0.64 -2.79
CA LEU A 50 0.77 0.36 -4.21
C LEU A 50 2.13 0.33 -4.90
N ALA A 51 3.02 1.25 -4.55
CA ALA A 51 4.40 1.25 -5.05
C ALA A 51 5.16 0.00 -4.61
N ALA A 52 5.05 -0.38 -3.34
CA ALA A 52 5.65 -1.61 -2.81
C ALA A 52 5.13 -2.85 -3.53
N LEU A 53 3.81 -2.95 -3.75
CA LEU A 53 3.20 -4.05 -4.47
C LEU A 53 3.70 -4.13 -5.93
N ARG A 54 3.82 -3.00 -6.62
CA ARG A 54 4.37 -2.95 -7.98
C ARG A 54 5.82 -3.41 -8.03
N GLN A 55 6.61 -3.04 -7.03
CA GLN A 55 7.99 -3.49 -6.92
C GLN A 55 8.07 -4.99 -6.69
N GLN A 56 7.24 -5.54 -5.80
CA GLN A 56 7.17 -6.99 -5.56
C GLN A 56 6.79 -7.75 -6.83
N ILE A 57 5.75 -7.29 -7.53
CA ILE A 57 5.34 -7.87 -8.82
C ILE A 57 6.50 -7.87 -9.82
N ALA A 58 7.27 -6.78 -9.92
CA ALA A 58 8.41 -6.72 -10.82
C ALA A 58 9.54 -7.66 -10.40
N GLN A 59 9.79 -7.81 -9.10
CA GLN A 59 10.79 -8.74 -8.55
C GLN A 59 10.40 -10.21 -8.79
N ASP A 60 9.11 -10.52 -8.68
CA ASP A 60 8.58 -11.88 -8.84
C ASP A 60 8.39 -12.27 -10.33
N GLY A 61 8.87 -11.46 -11.26
CA GLY A 61 8.82 -11.74 -12.71
C GLY A 61 7.52 -11.33 -13.39
N GLY A 62 6.70 -10.51 -12.74
CA GLY A 62 5.41 -10.03 -13.23
C GLY A 62 4.23 -10.76 -12.62
N LEU A 63 3.02 -10.33 -12.99
CA LEU A 63 1.81 -11.08 -12.66
C LEU A 63 1.73 -12.23 -13.65
N ASN A 64 2.00 -13.47 -13.21
CA ASN A 64 1.80 -14.70 -13.98
C ASN A 64 0.29 -14.98 -14.19
N VAL A 65 -0.43 -14.01 -14.77
CA VAL A 65 -1.84 -14.11 -15.10
C VAL A 65 -1.97 -14.98 -16.34
N GLY A 66 -2.69 -16.10 -16.22
CA GLY A 66 -2.94 -17.02 -17.33
C GLY A 66 -2.38 -18.44 -17.15
N ALA A 67 -1.53 -18.66 -16.14
CA ALA A 67 -1.15 -20.02 -15.76
C ALA A 67 -2.37 -20.74 -15.15
N THR A 68 -2.73 -21.86 -15.74
CA THR A 68 -3.75 -22.76 -15.20
C THR A 68 -3.19 -23.47 -13.95
N ARG A 69 -4.10 -23.99 -13.11
CA ARG A 69 -3.70 -24.74 -11.91
C ARG A 69 -2.72 -25.87 -12.23
N ASP A 70 -2.94 -26.57 -13.33
CA ASP A 70 -2.15 -27.73 -13.71
C ASP A 70 -0.73 -27.32 -14.14
N GLU A 71 -0.58 -26.22 -14.87
CA GLU A 71 0.73 -25.67 -15.25
C GLU A 71 1.55 -25.23 -14.03
N VAL A 72 0.89 -24.67 -13.00
CA VAL A 72 1.54 -24.31 -11.74
C VAL A 72 1.99 -25.56 -10.97
N VAL A 73 1.15 -26.60 -10.92
CA VAL A 73 1.47 -27.86 -10.24
C VAL A 73 2.64 -28.58 -10.92
N ASP A 74 2.68 -28.60 -12.25
CA ASP A 74 3.75 -29.23 -13.00
C ASP A 74 5.07 -28.46 -12.88
N ALA A 75 5.03 -27.12 -12.87
CA ALA A 75 6.20 -26.29 -12.57
C ALA A 75 6.75 -26.60 -11.17
N LEU A 76 5.89 -26.64 -10.15
CA LEU A 76 6.26 -27.00 -8.77
C LEU A 76 6.89 -28.40 -8.66
N ARG A 77 6.34 -29.39 -9.38
CA ARG A 77 6.89 -30.75 -9.40
C ARG A 77 8.28 -30.80 -10.01
N ARG A 78 8.54 -30.05 -11.10
CA ARG A 78 9.88 -29.95 -11.69
C ARG A 78 10.87 -29.29 -10.73
N THR A 79 10.52 -28.15 -10.17
CA THR A 79 11.39 -27.46 -9.21
C THR A 79 11.70 -28.33 -8.00
N ARG A 80 10.72 -29.07 -7.48
CA ARG A 80 10.96 -30.02 -6.37
C ARG A 80 11.94 -31.13 -6.76
N HIS A 81 11.85 -31.64 -7.98
CA HIS A 81 12.76 -32.67 -8.47
C HIS A 81 14.18 -32.12 -8.65
N GLU A 82 14.32 -30.92 -9.21
CA GLU A 82 15.62 -30.25 -9.36
C GLU A 82 16.30 -30.00 -8.01
N ILE A 83 15.55 -29.55 -7.00
CA ILE A 83 16.06 -29.40 -5.62
C ILE A 83 16.50 -30.76 -5.06
N PHE A 84 15.69 -31.81 -5.26
CA PHE A 84 16.04 -33.15 -4.77
C PHE A 84 17.34 -33.67 -5.41
N GLU A 85 17.50 -33.51 -6.72
CA GLU A 85 18.73 -33.92 -7.42
C GLU A 85 19.95 -33.12 -6.96
N ALA A 86 19.81 -31.81 -6.77
CA ALA A 86 20.91 -30.94 -6.34
C ALA A 86 21.31 -31.18 -4.87
N GLU A 87 20.33 -31.33 -3.98
CA GLU A 87 20.56 -31.28 -2.53
C GLU A 87 20.46 -32.63 -1.81
N TYR A 88 19.86 -33.66 -2.42
CA TYR A 88 19.56 -34.92 -1.71
C TYR A 88 19.97 -36.19 -2.47
N ALA A 89 20.18 -36.14 -3.79
CA ALA A 89 20.54 -37.34 -4.56
C ALA A 89 21.85 -38.00 -4.10
N HIS A 90 22.76 -37.22 -3.52
CA HIS A 90 24.01 -37.73 -2.95
C HIS A 90 23.83 -38.51 -1.63
N LEU A 91 22.66 -38.45 -1.00
CA LEU A 91 22.34 -39.18 0.24
C LEU A 91 21.76 -40.58 -0.01
N TYR A 92 21.41 -40.90 -1.27
CA TYR A 92 20.80 -42.18 -1.67
C TYR A 92 21.66 -42.98 -2.66
N ARG A 93 22.94 -42.65 -2.76
CA ARG A 93 23.93 -43.40 -3.57
C ARG A 93 24.65 -44.44 -2.73
#